data_AF-A0A439RNJ8-F1
#
_entry.id   AF-A0A439RNJ8-F1
#
_cell.length_a   1.000
_cell.length_b   1.000
_cell.length_c   1.000
_cell.angle_alpha   90.00
_cell.angle_beta   90.00
_cell.angle_gamma   90.00
#
_symmetry.space_group_name_H-M   'P 1'
#
loop_
_entity.id
_entity.type
_entity.pdbx_description
1 polymer ?
#
loop_
_entity_poly.entity_id
_entity_poly.type
_entity_poly.pdbx_seq_one_letter_code
_entity_poly.pdbx_strand_id
1 'polypeptide(L)' 'RGVDVGAKSEIYRLIDDLAKKGIAILMISSELPEVIGVADRVLVMRDGTIVGEVMASAGQPLSQEAIMELATGAAKG' A
#
# COMPACT_ATOMS: atom_id res chain seq x y z
N ARG A 1 -3.69 3.48 20.63
CA ARG A 1 -4.76 3.60 21.66
C ARG A 1 -6.06 3.25 20.96
N GLY A 2 -6.86 2.37 21.57
CA GLY A 2 -7.78 1.46 20.88
C GLY A 2 -8.73 2.11 19.88
N VAL A 3 -8.47 1.86 18.61
CA VAL A 3 -9.51 1.79 17.58
C VAL A 3 -9.66 0.32 17.27
N ASP A 4 -10.72 -0.22 17.86
CA ASP A 4 -11.55 -1.33 17.38
C ASP A 4 -10.99 -2.07 16.14
N VAL A 5 -10.27 -3.17 16.36
CA VAL A 5 -9.75 -4.04 15.28
C VAL A 5 -10.88 -4.49 14.35
N GLY A 6 -12.10 -4.59 14.87
CA GLY A 6 -13.32 -4.87 14.11
C GLY A 6 -13.67 -3.77 13.11
N ALA A 7 -13.72 -2.51 13.54
CA ALA A 7 -14.08 -1.38 12.68
C ALA A 7 -13.08 -1.18 11.52
N LYS A 8 -11.79 -1.34 11.78
CA LYS A 8 -10.73 -1.25 10.76
C LYS A 8 -10.90 -2.34 9.69
N SER A 9 -11.24 -3.55 10.12
CA SER A 9 -11.49 -4.68 9.22
C SER A 9 -12.73 -4.49 8.34
N GLU A 10 -13.75 -3.78 8.83
CA GLU A 10 -14.94 -3.43 8.04
C GLU A 10 -14.63 -2.37 6.98
N ILE A 11 -13.83 -1.37 7.32
CA ILE A 11 -13.37 -0.36 6.35
C ILE A 11 -12.60 -1.02 5.21
N TYR A 12 -11.71 -1.96 5.52
CA TYR A 12 -10.95 -2.68 4.49
C TYR A 12 -11.84 -3.54 3.59
N ARG A 13 -12.83 -4.22 4.16
CA ARG A 13 -13.82 -4.95 3.37
C ARG A 13 -14.59 -4.02 2.43
N LEU A 14 -15.01 -2.85 2.92
CA LEU A 14 -15.70 -1.86 2.09
C LEU A 14 -14.82 -1.34 0.96
N ILE A 15 -13.54 -1.05 1.25
CA ILE A 15 -12.55 -0.62 0.24
C ILE A 15 -12.40 -1.68 -0.84
N ASP A 16 -12.21 -2.94 -0.46
CA ASP A 16 -12.07 -4.08 -1.38
C ASP A 16 -13.34 -4.27 -2.25
N ASP A 17 -14.53 -4.19 -1.64
CA ASP A 17 -15.80 -4.30 -2.36
C ASP A 17 -16.02 -3.16 -3.36
N LEU A 18 -15.58 -1.94 -3.05
CA LEU A 18 -15.64 -0.80 -3.95
C LEU A 18 -14.62 -0.95 -5.09
N ALA A 19 -13.39 -1.37 -4.78
CA ALA A 19 -12.36 -1.64 -5.77
C ALA A 19 -12.80 -2.72 -6.77
N LYS A 20 -13.40 -3.82 -6.29
CA LYS A 20 -13.99 -4.89 -7.12
C LYS A 20 -15.12 -4.42 -8.04
N LYS A 21 -15.78 -3.31 -7.71
CA LYS A 21 -16.79 -2.66 -8.57
C LYS A 21 -16.17 -1.72 -9.61
N GLY A 22 -14.85 -1.66 -9.71
CA GLY A 22 -14.12 -0.81 -10.64
C GLY A 22 -13.94 0.64 -10.16
N ILE A 23 -14.14 0.90 -8.86
CA ILE A 23 -13.94 2.24 -8.28
C ILE A 23 -12.46 2.39 -7.91
N ALA A 24 -11.83 3.45 -8.40
CA ALA A 24 -10.46 3.78 -8.01
C ALA A 24 -10.44 4.35 -6.58
N ILE A 25 -9.53 3.84 -5.74
CA ILE A 25 -9.37 4.27 -4.36
C ILE A 25 -7.92 4.74 -4.16
N LEU A 26 -7.77 5.96 -3.65
CA LEU A 26 -6.48 6.47 -3.20
C LEU A 26 -6.38 6.30 -1.69
N MET A 27 -5.52 5.39 -1.24
CA MET A 27 -5.22 5.20 0.17
C MET A 27 -4.01 6.03 0.58
N ILE A 28 -4.10 6.66 1.76
CA ILE A 28 -2.97 7.30 2.43
C ILE A 28 -2.88 6.68 3.82
N SER A 29 -1.74 6.07 4.13
CA SER A 29 -1.46 5.51 5.45
C SER A 29 0.01 5.69 5.81
N SER A 30 0.27 5.87 7.10
CA SER A 30 1.62 5.83 7.67
C SER A 30 2.04 4.41 8.08
N GLU A 31 1.13 3.45 8.03
CA GLU A 31 1.36 2.05 8.38
C GLU A 31 1.53 1.21 7.11
N LEU A 32 2.78 0.87 6.79
CA LEU A 32 3.11 0.10 5.59
C LEU A 32 2.35 -1.25 5.46
N PRO A 33 2.12 -2.03 6.54
CA PRO A 33 1.33 -3.25 6.45
C PRO A 33 -0.11 -3.03 5.95
N GLU A 34 -0.71 -1.87 6.24
CA GLU A 34 -2.06 -1.56 5.75
C GLU A 34 -2.06 -1.35 4.24
N VAL A 35 -1.10 -0.56 3.75
CA VAL A 35 -0.94 -0.26 2.31
C VAL A 35 -0.75 -1.57 1.53
N ILE A 36 0.15 -2.44 2.02
CA ILE A 36 0.41 -3.74 1.40
C ILE A 36 -0.82 -4.65 1.42
N GLY A 37 -1.63 -4.57 2.48
CA GLY A 37 -2.80 -5.43 2.65
C GLY A 37 -3.99 -5.11 1.74
N VAL A 38 -4.07 -3.90 1.18
CA VAL A 38 -5.25 -3.46 0.40
C VAL A 38 -4.93 -2.91 -0.99
N ALA A 39 -3.66 -2.61 -1.30
CA ALA A 39 -3.29 -1.99 -2.56
C ALA A 39 -2.93 -3.04 -3.63
N ASP A 40 -3.32 -2.78 -4.87
CA ASP A 40 -2.82 -3.51 -6.04
C ASP A 40 -1.42 -3.01 -6.48
N ARG A 41 -1.17 -1.72 -6.25
CA ARG A 41 0.05 -0.99 -6.61
C ARG A 41 0.39 0.05 -5.55
N VAL A 42 1.68 0.36 -5.40
CA VAL A 42 2.19 1.38 -4.48
C VAL A 42 3.15 2.29 -5.23
N LEU A 43 2.80 3.57 -5.32
CA LEU A 43 3.70 4.61 -5.79
C LEU A 43 4.46 5.17 -4.59
N VAL A 44 5.79 5.16 -4.66
CA VAL A 44 6.65 5.65 -3.58
C VAL A 44 7.10 7.06 -3.91
N MET A 45 6.83 7.99 -2.99
CA MET A 45 7.27 9.37 -3.10
C MET A 45 8.43 9.64 -2.12
N ARG A 46 9.47 10.31 -2.61
CA ARG A 46 10.59 10.83 -1.81
C ARG A 46 10.97 12.22 -2.32
N ASP A 47 11.21 13.15 -1.40
CA ASP A 47 11.56 14.55 -1.70
C ASP A 47 10.58 15.23 -2.69
N GLY A 48 9.28 14.95 -2.55
CA GLY A 48 8.22 15.53 -3.39
C GLY A 48 8.11 14.92 -4.79
N THR A 49 8.85 13.85 -5.10
CA THR A 49 8.84 13.19 -6.41
C THR A 49 8.52 11.71 -6.30
N ILE A 50 7.84 11.14 -7.29
CA ILE A 50 7.65 9.69 -7.37
C ILE A 50 8.98 9.07 -7.78
N VAL A 51 9.53 8.23 -6.91
CA VAL A 51 10.84 7.57 -7.11
C VAL A 51 10.71 6.12 -7.58
N GLY A 52 9.50 5.55 -7.52
CA GLY A 52 9.24 4.22 -8.06
C GLY A 52 7.82 3.73 -7.82
N GLU A 53 7.53 2.57 -8.41
CA GLU A 53 6.27 1.85 -8.28
C GLU A 53 6.57 0.39 -7.88
N VAL A 54 5.81 -0.13 -6.94
CA VAL A 54 5.80 -1.56 -6.59
C VAL A 54 4.41 -2.09 -6.90
N MET A 55 4.34 -3.17 -7.68
CA MET A 55 3.07 -3.80 -8.06
C MET A 55 3.01 -5.24 -7.58
N ALA A 56 1.83 -5.68 -7.16
CA ALA A 56 1.57 -7.10 -6.99
C ALA A 56 1.45 -7.78 -8.36
N SER A 57 1.89 -9.03 -8.45
CA SER A 57 1.66 -9.88 -9.61
C SER A 57 1.29 -11.30 -9.18
N ALA A 58 0.90 -12.15 -10.13
CA ALA A 58 0.51 -13.53 -9.84
C ALA A 58 1.67 -14.29 -9.16
N GLY A 59 1.48 -14.62 -7.88
CA GLY A 59 2.50 -15.31 -7.06
C GLY A 59 3.56 -14.40 -6.43
N GLN A 60 3.49 -13.08 -6.63
CA GLN A 60 4.45 -12.13 -6.08
C GLN A 60 3.70 -10.95 -5.44
N PRO A 61 3.45 -10.98 -4.11
CA PRO A 61 2.79 -9.89 -3.41
C PRO A 61 3.67 -8.64 -3.36
N LEU A 62 3.07 -7.51 -2.97
CA LEU A 62 3.82 -6.27 -2.72
C LEU A 62 4.95 -6.51 -1.72
N SER A 63 6.18 -6.22 -2.13
CA SER A 63 7.36 -6.37 -1.29
C SER A 63 7.52 -5.16 -0.39
N GLN A 64 7.42 -5.38 0.93
CA GLN A 64 7.73 -4.37 1.94
C GLN A 64 9.17 -3.86 1.79
N GLU A 65 10.13 -4.75 1.54
CA GLU A 65 11.54 -4.41 1.35
C GLU A 65 11.71 -3.46 0.17
N ALA A 66 11.13 -3.76 -1.00
CA ALA A 66 11.22 -2.92 -2.18
C ALA A 66 10.63 -1.52 -1.95
N ILE A 67 9.50 -1.42 -1.25
CA ILE A 67 8.90 -0.14 -0.89
C ILE A 67 9.84 0.67 0.02
N MET A 68 10.43 0.01 1.02
CA MET A 68 11.36 0.66 1.96
C MET A 68 12.66 1.09 1.28
N GLU A 69 13.20 0.31 0.34
CA GLU A 69 14.39 0.68 -0.44
C GLU A 69 14.13 1.95 -1.25
N LEU A 70 12.99 2.04 -1.95
CA LEU A 70 12.59 3.25 -2.67
C LEU A 70 12.42 4.45 -1.73
N ALA A 71 11.72 4.25 -0.60
CA ALA A 71 11.39 5.31 0.34
C ALA A 71 12.64 5.89 1.03
N THR A 72 13.62 5.04 1.36
CA THR A 72 14.85 5.44 2.04
C THR A 72 15.99 5.83 1.09
N GLY A 73 15.92 5.40 -0.17
CA GLY A 73 17.01 5.55 -1.12
C GLY A 73 18.20 4.62 -0.85
N ALA A 74 18.00 3.57 -0.06
CA ALA A 74 19.03 2.61 0.30
C ALA A 74 19.42 1.62 -0.83
N ALA A 75 19.03 1.89 -2.08
CA ALA A 75 19.37 1.04 -3.21
C ALA A 75 20.90 0.86 -3.31
N LYS A 76 21.33 -0.40 -3.31
CA LYS A 76 22.73 -0.84 -3.39
C LYS A 76 23.43 -0.18 -4.59
N GLY A 77 24.51 0.55 -4.32
CA GLY A 77 25.59 0.75 -5.27
C GLY A 77 26.41 -0.52 -5.47
#